data_AF-A0AAN7MPD3-F1
#
_entry.id   AF-A0AAN7MPD3-F1
#
_cell.length_a   1.000
_cell.length_b   1.000
_cell.length_c   1.000
_cell.angle_alpha   90.00
_cell.angle_beta   90.00
_cell.angle_gamma   90.00
#
_symmetry.space_group_name_H-M   'P 1'
#
loop_
_entity.id
_entity.type
_entity.pdbx_description
1 polymer ?
#
loop_
_entity_poly.entity_id
_entity_poly.type
_entity_poly.pdbx_seq_one_letter_code
_entity_poly.pdbx_strand_id
1 'polypeptide(L)'
;MGLDGIHPRQSWLTREVPVDWRLANVTPIYKKGWKEDPGNYRPVSVTSVLGKVMEQIILSAITWHVQDNQVIRPSQHGFRKDRSCLTNLIT
;
A
#
# COMPACT_ATOMS: atom_id res chain seq x y z
N MET A 1 10.93 0.77 24.86
CA MET A 1 9.63 0.39 24.26
C MET A 1 9.83 -0.98 23.64
N GLY A 2 9.37 -2.02 24.34
CA GLY A 2 9.70 -3.42 24.05
C GLY A 2 9.08 -3.91 22.74
N LEU A 3 9.79 -4.78 22.04
CA LEU A 3 9.35 -5.43 20.81
C LEU A 3 8.41 -6.63 21.09
N ASP A 4 7.97 -6.79 22.33
CA ASP A 4 7.48 -8.05 22.90
C ASP A 4 5.98 -8.34 22.65
N GLY A 5 5.34 -7.70 21.66
CA GLY A 5 3.88 -7.83 21.48
C GLY A 5 3.37 -7.86 20.04
N ILE A 6 4.22 -7.77 19.02
CA ILE A 6 3.76 -7.49 17.66
C ILE A 6 3.92 -8.74 16.77
N HIS A 7 3.03 -9.72 16.97
CA HIS A 7 3.06 -10.98 16.22
C HIS A 7 1.97 -11.02 15.14
N PRO A 8 2.33 -11.06 13.84
CA PRO A 8 1.35 -11.13 12.76
C PRO A 8 0.40 -12.32 12.83
N ARG A 9 0.91 -13.47 13.31
CA ARG A 9 0.11 -14.67 13.58
C ARG A 9 -0.96 -14.41 14.64
N GLN A 10 -0.61 -13.71 15.72
CA GLN A 10 -1.57 -13.41 16.78
C GLN A 10 -2.67 -12.49 16.26
N SER A 11 -2.29 -11.41 15.57
CA SER A 11 -3.23 -10.47 14.94
C SER A 11 -4.22 -11.17 14.01
N TRP A 12 -3.73 -12.12 13.21
CA TRP A 12 -4.59 -12.92 12.33
C TRP A 12 -5.59 -13.80 13.10
N LEU A 13 -5.13 -14.48 14.16
CA LEU A 13 -5.97 -15.38 14.95
C LEU A 13 -7.01 -14.63 15.79
N THR A 14 -6.63 -13.50 16.39
CA THR A 14 -7.54 -12.70 17.23
C THR A 14 -8.42 -11.74 16.43
N ARG A 15 -8.08 -11.50 15.16
CA ARG A 15 -8.67 -10.45 14.31
C ARG A 15 -8.46 -9.04 14.86
N GLU A 16 -7.47 -8.85 15.72
CA GLU A 16 -7.11 -7.56 16.28
C GLU A 16 -5.90 -6.99 15.56
N VAL A 17 -5.98 -5.74 15.13
CA VAL A 17 -4.86 -5.03 14.50
C VAL A 17 -4.18 -4.15 15.56
N PRO A 18 -2.87 -4.34 15.84
CA PRO A 18 -2.13 -3.52 16.79
C PRO A 18 -2.27 -2.02 16.48
N VAL A 19 -2.30 -1.19 17.53
CA VAL A 19 -2.33 0.28 17.38
C VAL A 19 -1.19 0.76 16.50
N ASP A 20 0.02 0.25 16.73
CA ASP A 20 1.22 0.65 15.98
C ASP A 20 1.14 0.37 14.48
N TRP A 21 0.31 -0.59 14.06
CA TRP A 21 0.10 -0.88 12.64
C TRP A 21 -0.85 0.11 11.97
N ARG A 22 -1.67 0.79 12.77
CA ARG A 22 -2.63 1.81 12.32
C ARG A 22 -2.05 3.22 12.35
N LEU A 23 -0.87 3.39 12.94
CA LEU A 23 -0.15 4.66 12.97
C LEU A 23 0.78 4.80 11.77
N ALA A 24 0.96 6.04 11.31
CA ALA A 24 1.89 6.38 10.24
C ALA A 24 2.71 7.61 10.61
N ASN A 25 4.00 7.57 10.31
CA ASN A 25 4.83 8.77 10.28
C ASN A 25 4.61 9.50 8.95
N VAL A 26 4.15 10.74 8.99
CA VAL A 26 3.85 11.52 7.78
C VAL A 26 4.98 12.49 7.51
N THR A 27 5.67 12.29 6.39
CA THR A 27 6.75 13.18 5.95
C THR A 27 6.34 13.92 4.67
N PRO A 28 6.38 15.27 4.65
CA PRO A 28 6.14 16.02 3.44
C PRO A 28 7.34 15.89 2.48
N ILE A 29 7.07 15.53 1.22
CA ILE A 29 8.07 15.46 0.15
C ILE A 29 7.78 16.56 -0.85
N TYR A 30 8.76 17.45 -1.07
CA TYR A 30 8.66 18.52 -2.06
C TYR A 30 8.44 17.94 -3.47
N LYS A 31 7.47 18.48 -4.20
CA LYS A 31 7.08 18.03 -5.54
C LYS A 31 7.57 18.97 -6.64
N LYS A 32 7.15 20.24 -6.61
CA LYS A 32 7.47 21.30 -7.61
C LYS A 32 6.89 22.64 -7.16
N GLY A 33 7.35 23.76 -7.72
CA GLY A 33 6.80 25.10 -7.45
C GLY A 33 7.63 25.91 -6.45
N TRP A 34 6.98 26.79 -5.69
CA TRP A 34 7.61 27.57 -4.63
C TRP A 34 7.71 26.72 -3.35
N LYS A 35 8.87 26.73 -2.68
CA LYS A 35 9.10 25.87 -1.50
C LYS A 35 8.37 26.36 -0.25
N GLU A 36 7.96 27.61 -0.26
CA GLU A 36 7.26 28.31 0.82
C GLU A 36 5.77 28.00 0.81
N ASP A 37 5.24 27.57 -0.35
CA ASP A 37 3.85 27.17 -0.49
C ASP A 37 3.67 25.69 -0.07
N PRO A 38 2.93 25.40 1.01
CA PRO A 38 2.71 24.04 1.49
C PRO A 38 2.03 23.13 0.47
N GLY A 39 1.25 23.69 -0.47
CA GLY A 39 0.58 22.94 -1.54
C GLY A 39 1.54 22.25 -2.51
N ASN A 40 2.81 22.66 -2.51
CA ASN A 40 3.87 22.11 -3.34
C ASN A 40 4.56 20.87 -2.76
N TYR A 41 4.07 20.35 -1.63
CA TYR A 41 4.54 19.12 -0.99
C TYR A 41 3.46 18.03 -1.10
N ARG A 42 3.91 16.77 -1.19
CA ARG A 42 3.05 15.60 -1.05
C ARG A 42 3.32 14.95 0.32
N PRO A 43 2.31 14.77 1.18
CA PRO A 43 2.50 13.97 2.39
C PRO A 43 2.69 12.50 2.00
N VAL A 44 3.68 11.84 2.59
CA VAL A 44 3.91 10.39 2.46
C VAL A 44 3.80 9.75 3.84
N SER A 45 2.92 8.78 3.96
CA SER A 45 2.66 8.03 5.18
C SER A 45 3.53 6.78 5.23
N VAL A 46 4.45 6.71 6.19
CA VAL A 46 5.27 5.53 6.47
C VAL A 46 4.63 4.76 7.63
N THR A 47 3.99 3.64 7.32
CA THR A 47 3.38 2.71 8.29
C THR A 47 4.37 1.67 8.80
N SER A 48 3.96 0.93 9.83
CA SER A 48 4.72 -0.19 10.42
C SER A 48 5.15 -1.23 9.38
N VAL A 49 6.40 -1.70 9.48
CA VAL A 49 6.95 -2.74 8.60
C VAL A 49 6.13 -4.03 8.70
N LEU A 50 5.75 -4.44 9.91
CA LEU A 50 4.96 -5.66 10.12
C LEU A 50 3.53 -5.52 9.55
N GLY A 51 2.93 -4.33 9.68
CA GLY A 51 1.66 -4.01 9.02
C GLY A 51 1.77 -4.16 7.51
N LYS A 52 2.81 -3.59 6.89
CA LYS A 52 3.07 -3.73 5.44
C LYS A 52 3.25 -5.18 5.00
N VAL A 53 3.90 -6.03 5.80
CA VAL A 53 4.04 -7.46 5.48
C VAL A 53 2.66 -8.14 5.42
N MET A 54 1.78 -7.87 6.39
CA MET A 54 0.42 -8.40 6.38
C MET A 54 -0.42 -7.86 5.22
N GLU A 55 -0.30 -6.56 4.93
CA GLU A 55 -0.94 -5.94 3.76
C GLU A 55 -0.51 -6.63 2.46
N GLN A 56 0.78 -6.98 2.31
CA GLN A 56 1.27 -7.71 1.13
C GLN A 56 0.69 -9.12 1.00
N ILE A 57 0.53 -9.84 2.12
CA ILE A 57 -0.11 -11.16 2.12
C ILE A 57 -1.56 -11.05 1.64
N ILE A 58 -2.31 -10.09 2.18
CA ILE A 58 -3.70 -9.83 1.80
C ILE A 58 -3.79 -9.39 0.33
N LEU A 59 -2.94 -8.46 -0.10
CA LEU A 59 -2.87 -7.99 -1.48
C LEU A 59 -2.61 -9.13 -2.46
N SER A 60 -1.73 -10.07 -2.10
CA SER A 60 -1.41 -11.23 -2.94
C SER A 60 -2.64 -12.12 -3.14
N ALA A 61 -3.37 -12.42 -2.07
CA ALA A 61 -4.60 -13.22 -2.14
C ALA A 61 -5.69 -12.54 -2.97
N ILE A 62 -5.93 -11.23 -2.76
CA ILE A 62 -6.92 -10.46 -3.53
C ILE A 62 -6.52 -10.40 -5.00
N THR A 63 -5.24 -10.12 -5.28
CA THR A 63 -4.73 -10.01 -6.65
C THR A 63 -4.91 -11.32 -7.40
N TRP A 64 -4.57 -12.44 -6.78
CA TRP A 64 -4.76 -13.77 -7.35
C TRP A 64 -6.24 -14.02 -7.68
N HIS A 65 -7.15 -13.79 -6.72
CA HIS A 65 -8.58 -13.99 -6.91
C HIS A 65 -9.15 -13.15 -8.07
N VAL A 66 -8.81 -11.86 -8.09
CA VAL A 66 -9.28 -10.91 -9.10
C VAL A 66 -8.71 -11.20 -10.50
N GLN A 67 -7.51 -11.79 -10.59
CA GLN A 67 -6.92 -12.27 -11.83
C GLN A 67 -7.61 -13.52 -12.35
N ASP A 68 -7.73 -14.54 -11.51
CA ASP A 68 -8.30 -15.84 -11.87
C ASP A 68 -9.75 -15.70 -12.34
N ASN A 69 -10.51 -14.83 -11.68
CA ASN A 69 -11.92 -14.58 -11.99
C ASN A 69 -12.15 -13.49 -13.05
N GLN A 70 -11.08 -12.97 -13.70
CA GLN A 70 -11.17 -11.93 -14.74
C GLN A 70 -12.01 -10.71 -14.34
N VAL A 71 -11.98 -10.32 -13.07
CA VAL A 71 -12.83 -9.23 -12.53
C VAL A 71 -12.37 -7.86 -13.05
N ILE A 72 -11.08 -7.70 -13.33
CA ILE A 72 -10.52 -6.46 -13.89
C ILE A 72 -10.52 -6.51 -15.42
N ARG A 73 -11.03 -5.44 -16.05
CA ARG A 73 -11.07 -5.26 -17.50
C ARG A 73 -9.66 -5.28 -18.13
N PRO A 74 -9.49 -5.82 -19.35
CA PRO A 74 -8.21 -5.80 -20.06
C PRO A 74 -7.62 -4.40 -20.28
N SER A 75 -8.48 -3.39 -20.39
CA SER A 75 -8.10 -1.98 -20.58
C SER A 75 -7.65 -1.27 -19.29
N GLN A 76 -7.64 -1.94 -18.13
CA GLN A 76 -7.09 -1.39 -16.90
C GLN A 76 -5.60 -1.68 -16.83
N HIS A 77 -4.78 -0.62 -16.83
CA HIS A 77 -3.32 -0.73 -16.83
C HIS A 77 -2.67 -0.37 -15.49
N GLY A 78 -3.27 0.56 -14.75
CA GLY A 78 -2.77 0.95 -13.44
C GLY A 78 -2.74 -0.23 -12.47
N PHE A 79 -1.64 -0.39 -11.74
CA PHE A 79 -1.49 -1.38 -10.67
C PHE A 79 -1.72 -2.84 -11.12
N ARG A 80 -1.45 -3.14 -12.39
CA ARG A 80 -1.58 -4.48 -12.97
C ARG A 80 -0.21 -5.05 -13.30
N LYS A 81 -0.01 -6.33 -12.97
CA LYS A 81 1.15 -7.10 -13.43
C LYS A 81 1.20 -7.04 -14.97
N ASP A 82 2.40 -6.87 -15.51
CA ASP A 82 2.69 -6.83 -16.96
C ASP A 82 2.00 -5.68 -17.72
N ARG A 83 1.48 -4.66 -17.01
CA ARG A 83 0.92 -3.43 -17.60
C ARG A 83 1.68 -2.20 -17.12
N SER A 84 1.70 -1.17 -17.95
CA SER A 84 2.39 0.10 -17.68
C SER A 84 1.67 1.26 -18.37
N CYS A 85 2.12 2.49 -18.11
CA CYS A 85 1.63 3.67 -18.82
C CYS A 85 1.88 3.57 -20.32
N LEU A 86 2.98 2.91 -20.75
CA LEU A 86 3.29 2.71 -22.15
C LEU A 86 2.29 1.76 -22.81
N THR A 87 2.01 0.60 -22.18
CA THR A 87 1.05 -0.34 -22.76
C THR A 87 -0.35 0.28 -22.85
N ASN A 88 -0.69 1.21 -21.96
CA ASN A 88 -1.97 1.92 -21.96
C ASN A 88 -2.15 2.87 -23.17
N LEU A 89 -1.07 3.26 -23.84
CA LEU A 89 -1.14 4.11 -25.03
C LEU A 89 -1.34 3.31 -26.33
N ILE A 90 -1.01 2.02 -26.30
CA ILE A 90 -0.93 1.18 -27.51
C ILE A 90 -1.92 0.01 -27.53
N THR A 91 -2.62 -0.26 -26.41
CA THR A 91 -3.68 -1.28 -26.31
C THR A 91 -4.94 -0.67 -25.73
#